data_AF-A0A7S1JFB6-F1
#
_entry.id   AF-A0A7S1JFB6-F1
#
_cell.length_a   1.000
_cell.length_b   1.000
_cell.length_c   1.000
_cell.angle_alpha   90.00
_cell.angle_beta   90.00
_cell.angle_gamma   90.00
#
_symmetry.space_group_name_H-M   'P 1'
#
loop_
_entity.id
_entity.type
_entity.pdbx_description
1 polymer ?
#
loop_
_entity_poly.entity_id
_entity_poly.type
_entity_poly.pdbx_seq_one_letter_code
_entity_poly.pdbx_strand_id
1 'polypeptide(L)'
;MYITAFTISLLLAWLLERMERQEYVARTQLDAEIQVRKAAEQAALEARDAQGMFLARMSHEIRTPLHGVLGLLDLLLDMGLAEKAQEMLLRMKGAGTHLLSIVNDVLDLAKITAGKMELKSSAMAIRELPRICFDLFASSLAEKHLRPCLVV
;
A
#
# COMPACT_ATOMS: atom_id res chain seq x y z
N MET A 1 36.02 66.97 -8.75
CA MET A 1 35.05 66.69 -7.68
C MET A 1 33.67 66.31 -8.22
N TYR A 2 33.06 67.06 -9.16
CA TYR A 2 31.76 66.70 -9.74
C TYR A 2 31.78 65.41 -10.61
N ILE A 3 32.84 65.23 -11.41
CA ILE A 3 32.97 64.04 -12.28
C ILE A 3 33.03 62.74 -11.45
N THR A 4 33.82 62.74 -10.37
CA THR A 4 33.95 61.59 -9.47
C THR A 4 32.64 61.29 -8.74
N ALA A 5 31.90 62.31 -8.30
CA ALA A 5 30.59 62.14 -7.67
C ALA A 5 29.56 61.57 -8.66
N PHE A 6 29.57 62.04 -9.91
CA PHE A 6 28.70 61.54 -10.97
C PHE A 6 29.00 60.06 -11.32
N THR A 7 30.27 59.69 -11.46
CA THR A 7 30.66 58.29 -11.73
C THR A 7 30.32 57.37 -10.56
N ILE A 8 30.46 57.84 -9.32
CA ILE A 8 30.04 57.07 -8.14
C ILE A 8 28.52 56.88 -8.16
N SER A 9 27.74 57.93 -8.43
CA SER A 9 26.28 57.84 -8.52
C SER A 9 25.81 56.84 -9.59
N LEU A 10 26.46 56.83 -10.76
CA LEU A 10 26.14 55.87 -11.82
C LEU A 10 26.52 54.44 -11.44
N LEU A 11 27.67 54.24 -10.80
CA LEU A 11 28.11 52.93 -10.33
C LEU A 11 27.16 52.38 -9.25
N LEU A 12 26.69 53.25 -8.35
CA LEU A 12 25.77 52.89 -7.28
C LEU A 12 24.39 52.53 -7.84
N ALA A 13 23.88 53.32 -8.79
CA ALA A 13 22.64 53.01 -9.50
C ALA A 13 22.73 51.67 -10.26
N TRP A 14 23.84 51.45 -10.98
CA TRP A 14 24.10 50.19 -11.67
C TRP A 14 24.23 49.00 -10.71
N LEU A 15 24.85 49.18 -9.54
CA LEU A 15 24.97 48.15 -8.51
C LEU A 15 23.60 47.81 -7.89
N LEU A 16 22.78 48.81 -7.57
CA LEU A 16 21.44 48.59 -7.02
C LEU A 16 20.56 47.83 -8.01
N GLU A 17 20.54 48.25 -9.27
CA GLU A 17 19.78 47.57 -10.32
C GLU A 17 20.29 46.13 -10.55
N ARG A 18 21.62 45.92 -10.47
CA ARG A 18 22.19 44.58 -10.55
C ARG A 18 21.77 43.69 -9.38
N MET A 19 21.70 44.24 -8.17
CA MET A 19 21.25 43.50 -6.98
C MET A 19 19.77 43.12 -7.07
N GLU A 20 18.90 44.05 -7.48
CA GLU A 20 17.48 43.78 -7.69
C GLU A 20 17.25 42.72 -8.78
N ARG A 21 18.00 42.79 -9.88
CA ARG A 21 17.94 41.77 -10.94
C ARG A 21 18.37 40.40 -10.42
N GLN A 22 19.42 40.31 -9.58
CA GLN A 22 19.83 39.02 -9.01
C GLN A 22 18.77 38.45 -8.08
N GLU A 23 18.16 39.28 -7.23
CA GLU A 23 17.08 38.85 -6.35
C GLU A 23 15.86 38.39 -7.16
N TYR A 24 15.49 39.13 -8.21
CA TYR A 24 14.38 38.77 -9.09
C TYR A 24 14.61 37.43 -9.80
N VAL A 25 15.82 37.21 -10.33
CA VAL A 25 16.19 35.93 -10.97
C VAL A 25 16.19 34.80 -9.93
N ALA A 26 16.71 35.02 -8.72
CA ALA A 26 16.72 34.00 -7.67
C ALA A 26 15.28 33.63 -7.23
N ARG A 27 14.41 34.63 -7.04
CA ARG A 27 12.99 34.42 -6.68
C ARG A 27 12.25 33.64 -7.77
N THR A 28 12.41 34.03 -9.03
CA THR A 28 11.74 33.34 -10.15
C THR A 28 12.25 31.90 -10.34
N GLN A 29 13.54 31.65 -10.12
CA GLN A 29 14.09 30.28 -10.12
C GLN A 29 13.54 29.43 -8.98
N LEU A 30 13.47 30.00 -7.77
CA LEU A 30 12.89 29.30 -6.62
C LEU A 30 11.41 28.98 -6.85
N ASP A 31 10.64 29.93 -7.38
CA ASP A 31 9.23 29.71 -7.71
C ASP A 31 9.09 28.61 -8.77
N ALA A 32 9.91 28.62 -9.81
CA ALA A 32 9.91 27.58 -10.83
C ALA A 32 10.26 26.19 -10.24
N GLU A 33 11.27 26.10 -9.37
CA GLU A 33 11.64 24.84 -8.71
C GLU A 33 10.50 24.34 -7.81
N ILE A 34 9.85 25.23 -7.05
CA ILE A 34 8.68 24.89 -6.23
C ILE A 34 7.54 24.36 -7.10
N GLN A 35 7.25 24.98 -8.24
CA GLN A 35 6.20 24.51 -9.14
C GLN A 35 6.51 23.14 -9.73
N VAL A 36 7.77 22.91 -10.14
CA VAL A 36 8.22 21.59 -10.65
C VAL A 36 8.10 20.52 -9.57
N ARG A 37 8.55 20.81 -8.33
CA ARG A 37 8.43 19.87 -7.21
C ARG A 37 6.97 19.55 -6.89
N LYS A 38 6.11 20.57 -6.82
CA LYS A 38 4.67 20.39 -6.57
C LYS A 38 3.99 19.55 -7.67
N ALA A 39 4.32 19.80 -8.93
CA ALA A 39 3.79 19.01 -10.04
C ALA A 39 4.24 17.55 -9.95
N ALA A 40 5.50 17.30 -9.61
CA ALA A 40 6.03 15.94 -9.41
C ALA A 40 5.38 15.23 -8.22
N GLU A 41 5.19 15.92 -7.09
CA GLU A 41 4.49 15.38 -5.92
C GLU A 41 3.03 15.05 -6.24
N GLN A 42 2.32 15.94 -6.92
CA GLN A 42 0.94 15.73 -7.32
C GLN A 42 0.81 14.53 -8.28
N ALA A 43 1.66 14.45 -9.30
CA ALA A 43 1.67 13.31 -10.22
C ALA A 43 1.97 11.99 -9.50
N ALA A 44 2.89 12.00 -8.53
CA ALA A 44 3.17 10.83 -7.70
C ALA A 44 1.97 10.43 -6.84
N LEU A 45 1.27 11.40 -6.25
CA LEU A 45 0.07 11.14 -5.45
C LEU A 45 -1.05 10.52 -6.30
N GLU A 46 -1.32 11.09 -7.47
CA GLU A 46 -2.33 10.61 -8.43
C GLU A 46 -2.02 9.19 -8.91
N ALA A 47 -0.75 8.91 -9.24
CA ALA A 47 -0.33 7.58 -9.64
C ALA A 47 -0.55 6.53 -8.53
N ARG A 48 -0.22 6.88 -7.27
CA ARG A 48 -0.43 5.99 -6.11
C ARG A 48 -1.91 5.71 -5.89
N ASP A 49 -2.75 6.74 -6.00
CA ASP A 49 -4.19 6.62 -5.85
C ASP A 49 -4.82 5.76 -6.95
N ALA A 50 -4.41 5.97 -8.21
CA ALA A 50 -4.85 5.17 -9.34
C ALA A 50 -4.45 3.70 -9.18
N GLN A 51 -3.21 3.42 -8.76
CA GLN A 51 -2.73 2.07 -8.50
C GLN A 51 -3.56 1.38 -7.39
N GLY A 52 -3.86 2.08 -6.29
CA GLY A 52 -4.68 1.56 -5.21
C GLY A 52 -6.10 1.22 -5.66
N MET A 53 -6.74 2.09 -6.44
CA MET A 53 -8.08 1.85 -6.99
C MET A 53 -8.09 0.68 -7.97
N PHE A 54 -7.08 0.58 -8.84
CA PHE A 54 -6.93 -0.54 -9.76
C PHE A 54 -6.83 -1.88 -9.02
N LEU A 55 -5.94 -1.97 -8.03
CA LEU A 55 -5.76 -3.20 -7.23
C LEU A 55 -7.02 -3.56 -6.45
N ALA A 56 -7.72 -2.58 -5.87
CA ALA A 56 -8.98 -2.82 -5.17
C ALA A 56 -10.06 -3.40 -6.10
N ARG A 57 -10.20 -2.82 -7.30
CA ARG A 57 -11.17 -3.31 -8.30
C ARG A 57 -10.82 -4.72 -8.76
N MET A 58 -9.57 -4.95 -9.16
CA MET A 58 -9.10 -6.27 -9.59
C MET A 58 -9.26 -7.32 -8.49
N SER A 59 -8.99 -6.97 -7.23
CA SER A 59 -9.18 -7.88 -6.10
C SER A 59 -10.64 -8.34 -5.99
N HIS A 60 -11.61 -7.44 -6.13
CA HIS A 60 -13.03 -7.81 -6.15
C HIS A 60 -13.40 -8.68 -7.36
N GLU A 61 -12.91 -8.33 -8.56
CA GLU A 61 -13.17 -9.08 -9.79
C GLU A 61 -12.51 -10.47 -9.79
N ILE A 62 -11.40 -10.67 -9.07
CA ILE A 62 -10.75 -11.98 -8.90
C ILE A 62 -11.41 -12.78 -7.78
N ARG A 63 -11.80 -12.14 -6.67
CA ARG A 63 -12.36 -12.82 -5.49
C ARG A 63 -13.66 -13.55 -5.79
N THR A 64 -14.54 -12.97 -6.59
CA THR A 64 -15.84 -13.55 -6.94
C THR A 64 -15.73 -14.88 -7.71
N PRO A 65 -15.02 -14.96 -8.85
CA PRO A 65 -14.85 -16.23 -9.56
C PRO A 65 -14.05 -17.24 -8.74
N LEU A 66 -13.05 -16.79 -7.96
CA LEU A 66 -12.24 -17.69 -7.13
C LEU A 66 -13.07 -18.33 -6.00
N HIS A 67 -13.93 -17.57 -5.32
CA HIS A 67 -14.88 -18.14 -4.35
C HIS A 67 -15.87 -19.10 -5.02
N GLY A 68 -16.30 -18.82 -6.25
CA GLY A 68 -17.12 -19.75 -7.03
C GLY A 68 -16.41 -21.09 -7.28
N VAL A 69 -15.14 -21.05 -7.70
CA VAL A 69 -14.33 -22.25 -7.90
C VAL A 69 -14.12 -23.00 -6.58
N LEU A 70 -13.75 -22.31 -5.49
CA LEU A 70 -13.57 -22.93 -4.17
C LEU A 70 -14.86 -23.58 -3.66
N GLY A 71 -16.00 -22.92 -3.82
CA GLY A 71 -17.31 -23.47 -3.45
C GLY A 71 -17.67 -24.71 -4.28
N LEU A 72 -17.34 -24.75 -5.57
CA LEU A 72 -17.51 -25.94 -6.40
C LEU A 72 -16.60 -27.10 -5.93
N LEU A 73 -15.35 -26.79 -5.58
CA LEU A 73 -14.43 -27.79 -5.05
C LEU A 73 -14.95 -28.38 -3.72
N ASP A 74 -15.55 -27.55 -2.86
CA ASP A 74 -16.19 -27.99 -1.61
C ASP A 74 -17.35 -28.93 -1.88
N LEU A 75 -18.25 -28.57 -2.80
CA LEU A 75 -19.37 -29.44 -3.19
C LEU A 75 -18.89 -30.77 -3.76
N LEU A 76 -17.83 -30.77 -4.58
CA LEU A 76 -17.28 -32.01 -5.16
C LEU A 76 -16.65 -32.92 -4.10
N LEU A 77 -15.97 -32.34 -3.11
CA LEU A 77 -15.38 -33.09 -2.00
C LEU A 77 -16.44 -33.83 -1.17
N ASP A 78 -17.67 -33.32 -1.11
CA ASP A 78 -18.79 -33.93 -0.39
C ASP A 78 -19.48 -35.08 -1.16
N MET A 79 -19.13 -35.33 -2.42
CA MET A 79 -19.82 -36.32 -3.29
C MET A 79 -19.33 -37.78 -3.13
N GLY A 80 -18.49 -38.09 -2.14
CA GLY A 80 -18.01 -39.47 -1.92
C GLY A 80 -17.14 -40.00 -3.07
N LEU A 81 -16.17 -39.19 -3.52
CA LEU A 81 -15.27 -39.51 -4.63
C LEU A 81 -14.20 -40.55 -4.27
N ALA A 82 -13.60 -41.17 -5.30
CA ALA A 82 -12.43 -42.03 -5.12
C ALA A 82 -11.24 -41.25 -4.51
N GLU A 83 -10.45 -41.92 -3.67
CA GLU A 83 -9.36 -41.31 -2.87
C GLU A 83 -8.41 -40.43 -3.70
N LYS A 84 -7.99 -40.89 -4.90
CA LYS A 84 -7.14 -40.09 -5.81
C LYS A 84 -7.80 -38.78 -6.27
N ALA A 85 -9.11 -38.81 -6.56
CA ALA A 85 -9.83 -37.60 -6.97
C ALA A 85 -9.99 -36.62 -5.80
N GLN A 86 -10.22 -37.15 -4.60
CA GLN A 86 -10.29 -36.35 -3.38
C GLN A 86 -8.94 -35.66 -3.08
N GLU A 87 -7.82 -36.38 -3.21
CA GLU A 87 -6.47 -35.80 -3.04
C GLU A 87 -6.20 -34.68 -4.06
N MET A 88 -6.56 -34.88 -5.33
CA MET A 88 -6.43 -33.86 -6.36
C MET A 88 -7.27 -32.61 -6.06
N LEU A 89 -8.53 -32.78 -5.66
CA LEU A 89 -9.41 -31.68 -5.30
C LEU A 89 -8.91 -30.90 -4.07
N LEU A 90 -8.38 -31.60 -3.06
CA LEU A 90 -7.75 -30.96 -1.89
C LEU A 90 -6.54 -30.11 -2.29
N ARG A 91 -5.69 -30.62 -3.20
CA ARG A 91 -4.56 -29.84 -3.74
C ARG A 91 -5.03 -28.61 -4.51
N MET A 92 -6.05 -28.74 -5.35
CA MET A 92 -6.63 -27.61 -6.09
C MET A 92 -7.23 -26.56 -5.15
N LYS A 93 -7.96 -27.00 -4.12
CA LYS A 93 -8.53 -26.12 -3.10
C LYS A 93 -7.42 -25.39 -2.35
N GLY A 94 -6.38 -26.09 -1.92
CA GLY A 94 -5.22 -25.49 -1.26
C GLY A 94 -4.49 -24.45 -2.12
N ALA A 95 -4.35 -24.70 -3.42
CA ALA A 95 -3.78 -23.72 -4.35
C ALA A 95 -4.68 -22.47 -4.49
N GLY A 96 -5.99 -22.66 -4.58
CA GLY A 96 -6.96 -21.56 -4.67
C GLY A 96 -7.01 -20.69 -3.41
N THR A 97 -6.98 -21.31 -2.22
CA THR A 97 -6.93 -20.57 -0.94
C THR A 97 -5.61 -19.81 -0.78
N HIS A 98 -4.50 -20.42 -1.18
CA HIS A 98 -3.19 -19.75 -1.17
C HIS A 98 -3.16 -18.54 -2.11
N LEU A 99 -3.69 -18.67 -3.33
CA LEU A 99 -3.81 -17.55 -4.27
C LEU A 99 -4.67 -16.41 -3.71
N LEU A 100 -5.79 -16.74 -3.05
CA LEU A 100 -6.64 -15.75 -2.39
C LEU A 100 -5.89 -14.99 -1.29
N SER A 101 -5.04 -15.69 -0.51
CA SER A 101 -4.17 -15.06 0.49
C SER A 101 -3.24 -14.04 -0.16
N ILE A 102 -2.52 -14.42 -1.21
CA ILE A 102 -1.61 -13.53 -1.93
C ILE A 102 -2.34 -12.28 -2.46
N VAL A 103 -3.54 -12.47 -3.04
CA VAL A 103 -4.35 -11.35 -3.55
C VAL A 103 -4.76 -10.40 -2.42
N ASN A 104 -5.08 -10.92 -1.23
CA ASN A 104 -5.41 -10.10 -0.08
C ASN A 104 -4.16 -9.35 0.46
N ASP A 105 -3.01 -10.02 0.54
CA ASP A 105 -1.76 -9.40 1.01
C ASP A 105 -1.32 -8.24 0.12
N VAL A 106 -1.44 -8.38 -1.21
CA VAL A 106 -1.16 -7.31 -2.18
C VAL A 106 -2.12 -6.12 -1.99
N LEU A 107 -3.39 -6.40 -1.73
CA LEU A 107 -4.38 -5.35 -1.49
C LEU A 107 -4.10 -4.59 -0.18
N ASP A 108 -3.74 -5.30 0.88
CA ASP A 108 -3.43 -4.70 2.17
C ASP A 108 -2.17 -3.83 2.09
N LEU A 109 -1.13 -4.30 1.40
CA LEU A 109 0.06 -3.49 1.12
C LEU A 109 -0.28 -2.22 0.33
N ALA A 110 -1.17 -2.31 -0.67
CA ALA A 110 -1.62 -1.16 -1.44
C ALA A 110 -2.37 -0.13 -0.58
N LYS A 111 -3.23 -0.57 0.34
CA LYS A 111 -3.94 0.31 1.27
C LYS A 111 -3.00 0.98 2.26
N ILE A 112 -2.05 0.22 2.82
CA ILE A 112 -1.04 0.74 3.77
C ILE A 112 -0.19 1.81 3.10
N THR A 113 0.36 1.51 1.92
CA THR A 113 1.21 2.46 1.19
C THR A 113 0.43 3.71 0.81
N ALA A 114 -0.83 3.60 0.38
CA ALA A 114 -1.67 4.76 0.10
C ALA A 114 -2.14 5.54 1.35
N GLY A 115 -1.84 5.09 2.57
CA GLY A 115 -2.35 5.71 3.80
C GLY A 115 -3.86 5.54 3.99
N LYS A 116 -4.49 4.60 3.28
CA LYS A 116 -5.94 4.35 3.26
C LYS A 116 -6.36 3.16 4.13
N MET A 117 -5.46 2.64 4.97
CA MET A 117 -5.80 1.56 5.89
C MET A 117 -6.57 2.12 7.10
N GLU A 118 -7.86 1.84 7.17
CA GLU A 118 -8.70 2.21 8.30
C GLU A 118 -8.66 1.11 9.38
N LEU A 119 -8.33 1.49 10.61
CA LEU A 119 -8.41 0.61 11.77
C LEU A 119 -9.79 0.71 12.40
N LYS A 120 -10.51 -0.40 12.49
CA LYS A 120 -11.77 -0.49 13.22
C LYS A 120 -11.51 -0.86 14.68
N SER A 121 -11.76 0.09 15.59
CA SER A 121 -11.74 -0.19 17.02
C SER A 121 -13.00 -0.94 17.43
N SER A 122 -12.85 -2.03 18.16
CA SER A 122 -13.95 -2.79 18.75
C SER A 122 -13.57 -3.28 20.13
N ALA A 123 -14.55 -3.39 21.03
CA ALA A 123 -14.32 -3.96 22.35
C ALA A 123 -14.00 -5.44 22.20
N MET A 124 -12.84 -5.85 22.70
CA MET A 124 -12.39 -7.24 22.66
C MET A 124 -11.85 -7.63 24.04
N ALA A 125 -12.25 -8.81 24.51
CA ALA A 125 -11.71 -9.37 25.74
C ALA A 125 -10.27 -9.84 25.48
N ILE A 126 -9.28 -9.06 25.93
CA ILE A 126 -7.84 -9.39 25.77
C ILE A 126 -7.51 -10.78 26.35
N ARG A 127 -8.24 -11.24 27.36
CA ARG A 127 -8.08 -12.57 27.95
C ARG A 127 -8.43 -13.72 26.99
N GLU A 128 -9.27 -13.46 26.00
CA GLU A 128 -9.68 -14.46 25.00
C GLU A 128 -8.74 -14.48 23.78
N LEU A 129 -7.94 -13.42 23.55
CA LEU A 129 -7.02 -13.34 22.41
C LEU A 129 -6.08 -14.55 22.29
N PRO A 130 -5.41 -14.99 23.37
CA PRO A 130 -4.53 -16.15 23.27
C PRO A 130 -5.27 -17.41 22.83
N ARG A 131 -6.50 -17.61 23.34
CA ARG A 131 -7.34 -18.76 23.00
C ARG A 131 -7.78 -18.72 21.54
N ILE A 132 -8.23 -17.56 21.06
CA ILE A 132 -8.61 -17.35 19.65
C ILE A 132 -7.42 -17.63 18.73
N CYS A 133 -6.23 -17.14 19.06
CA CYS A 133 -5.02 -17.44 18.30
C CYS A 133 -4.70 -18.94 18.31
N PHE A 134 -4.77 -19.60 19.47
CA PHE A 134 -4.51 -21.03 19.57
C PHE A 134 -5.49 -21.87 18.73
N ASP A 135 -6.78 -21.56 18.77
CA ASP A 135 -7.79 -22.25 17.98
C ASP A 135 -7.54 -22.06 16.47
N LEU A 136 -7.09 -20.88 16.05
CA LEU A 136 -6.75 -20.59 14.65
C LEU A 136 -5.60 -21.44 14.11
N PHE A 137 -4.62 -21.75 14.96
CA PHE A 137 -3.41 -22.51 14.60
C PHE A 137 -3.47 -23.99 14.97
N ALA A 138 -4.56 -24.46 15.60
CA ALA A 138 -4.67 -25.82 16.11
C ALA A 138 -4.43 -26.89 15.05
N SER A 139 -4.98 -26.71 13.84
CA SER A 139 -4.80 -27.62 12.70
C SER A 139 -3.34 -27.66 12.22
N SER A 140 -2.70 -26.50 12.08
CA SER A 140 -1.30 -26.40 11.62
C SER A 140 -0.29 -26.88 12.67
N LEU A 141 -0.62 -26.75 13.96
CA LEU A 141 0.18 -27.31 15.07
C LEU A 141 0.07 -28.83 15.16
N ALA A 142 -1.12 -29.39 14.88
CA ALA A 142 -1.35 -30.82 14.83
C ALA A 142 -0.54 -31.50 13.71
N GLU A 143 -0.49 -30.87 12.52
CA GLU A 143 0.34 -31.33 11.39
C GLU A 143 1.84 -31.31 11.71
N LYS A 144 2.29 -30.37 12.56
CA LYS A 144 3.70 -30.21 12.93
C LYS A 144 4.09 -30.90 14.24
N HIS A 145 3.18 -31.66 14.85
CA HIS A 145 3.37 -32.33 16.16
C HIS A 145 3.85 -31.40 17.28
N LEU A 146 3.49 -30.12 17.22
CA LEU A 146 3.85 -29.12 18.23
C LEU A 146 2.77 -29.05 19.30
N ARG A 147 3.16 -29.08 20.58
CA ARG A 147 2.22 -28.91 21.70
C ARG A 147 2.04 -27.42 21.99
N PRO A 148 0.83 -26.86 21.85
CA PRO A 148 0.56 -25.50 22.28
C PRO A 148 0.71 -25.38 23.80
N CYS A 149 1.45 -24.38 24.27
CA CYS A 149 1.55 -24.03 25.69
C CYS A 149 0.99 -22.62 25.88
N LEU A 150 -0.17 -22.51 26.51
CA LEU A 150 -0.76 -21.24 26.89
C LEU A 150 -0.37 -20.94 28.34
N VAL A 151 0.50 -19.96 28.53
CA VAL A 151 0.82 -19.42 29.86
C VAL A 151 -0.09 -18.21 30.06
N VAL A 152 -1.15 -18.36 30.87
CA VAL A 152 -2.07 -17.29 31.27
C VAL A 152 -1.65 -16.69 32.60
#